data_AF-A0ABD2DJA4-F1
#
_entry.id   AF-A0ABD2DJA4-F1
#
_cell.length_a   1.000
_cell.length_b   1.000
_cell.length_c   1.000
_cell.angle_alpha   90.00
_cell.angle_beta   90.00
_cell.angle_gamma   90.00
#
_symmetry.space_group_name_H-M   'P 1'
#
loop_
_entity.id
_entity.type
_entity.pdbx_description
1 polymer ?
#
loop_
_entity_poly.entity_id
_entity_poly.type
_entity_poly.pdbx_seq_one_letter_code
_entity_poly.pdbx_strand_id
1 'polypeptide(L)'
;YFARVHGVNQLIKAFLRKTECHCQILNLGAGMDTTFWKLKDEDLLPTKYFEVDFPMIVARKLHNIKLPTLLITECVLVYMTPEQSANLLKWAANSFETAMLINYEQVNMGDRFGQIMIENLRRRQCDLAGVETCKSLESQKERLLLTGWETASAVDMMELYSKLPRAEVN
;
A
#
# COMPACT_ATOMS: atom_id res chain seq x y z
N TYR A 1 -0.80 13.43 7.33
CA TYR A 1 -0.18 13.37 5.99
C TYR A 1 1.33 13.11 6.05
N PHE A 2 2.13 13.88 6.79
CA PHE A 2 3.59 13.68 6.87
C PHE A 2 4.02 12.24 7.24
N ALA A 3 3.57 11.72 8.38
CA ALA A 3 3.96 10.38 8.85
C ALA A 3 3.63 9.27 7.84
N ARG A 4 2.52 9.41 7.10
CA ARG A 4 2.10 8.49 6.03
C ARG A 4 3.15 8.46 4.92
N VAL A 5 3.47 9.63 4.37
CA VAL A 5 4.45 9.78 3.27
C VAL A 5 5.83 9.33 3.74
N HIS A 6 6.26 9.71 4.94
CA HIS A 6 7.52 9.28 5.51
C HIS A 6 7.59 7.74 5.66
N GLY A 7 6.56 7.12 6.25
CA GLY A 7 6.52 5.67 6.47
C GLY A 7 6.58 4.87 5.17
N VAL A 8 5.76 5.24 4.18
CA VAL A 8 5.76 4.60 2.86
C VAL A 8 7.14 4.77 2.19
N ASN A 9 7.70 5.97 2.19
CA ASN A 9 9.01 6.24 1.60
C ASN A 9 10.14 5.43 2.25
N GLN A 10 10.12 5.27 3.57
CA GLN A 10 11.15 4.48 4.27
C GLN A 10 11.10 3.01 3.87
N LEU A 11 9.91 2.44 3.67
CA LEU A 11 9.73 1.07 3.19
C LEU A 11 10.15 0.92 1.72
N ILE A 12 9.81 1.88 0.86
CA ILE A 12 10.27 1.92 -0.53
C ILE A 12 11.80 1.94 -0.58
N LYS A 13 12.45 2.87 0.15
CA LYS A 13 13.91 2.97 0.20
C LYS A 13 14.56 1.71 0.76
N ALA A 14 13.95 1.08 1.77
CA ALA A 14 14.45 -0.18 2.31
C ALA A 14 14.43 -1.31 1.26
N PHE A 15 13.33 -1.44 0.50
CA PHE A 15 13.20 -2.41 -0.57
C PHE A 15 14.19 -2.16 -1.71
N LEU A 16 14.31 -0.90 -2.16
CA LEU A 16 15.27 -0.49 -3.19
C LEU A 16 16.71 -0.81 -2.77
N ARG A 17 17.11 -0.51 -1.53
CA ARG A 17 18.44 -0.86 -1.01
C ARG A 17 18.67 -2.37 -1.00
N LYS A 18 17.67 -3.17 -0.60
CA LYS A 18 17.79 -4.63 -0.55
C LYS A 18 17.89 -5.29 -1.93
N THR A 19 17.37 -4.63 -2.95
CA THR A 19 17.37 -5.11 -4.33
C THR A 19 18.40 -4.42 -5.21
N GLU A 20 19.20 -3.50 -4.64
CA GLU A 20 20.15 -2.65 -5.38
C GLU A 20 19.50 -1.97 -6.60
N CYS A 21 18.24 -1.54 -6.43
CA CYS A 21 17.38 -0.99 -7.48
C CYS A 21 17.09 -1.95 -8.67
N HIS A 22 17.55 -3.20 -8.62
CA HIS A 22 17.23 -4.26 -9.59
C HIS A 22 15.86 -4.89 -9.30
N CYS A 23 14.82 -4.06 -9.38
CA CYS A 23 13.46 -4.45 -9.03
C CYS A 23 12.41 -3.70 -9.86
N GLN A 24 11.15 -4.01 -9.61
CA GLN A 24 10.00 -3.28 -10.13
C GLN A 24 9.23 -2.64 -8.99
N ILE A 25 8.65 -1.47 -9.24
CA ILE A 25 7.64 -0.87 -8.36
C ILE A 25 6.33 -0.79 -9.14
N LEU A 26 5.24 -1.24 -8.52
CA LEU A 26 3.88 -1.18 -9.03
C LEU A 26 3.01 -0.39 -8.03
N ASN A 27 2.77 0.87 -8.35
CA ASN A 27 1.89 1.74 -7.56
C ASN A 27 0.45 1.63 -8.08
N LEU A 28 -0.41 0.96 -7.31
CA LEU A 28 -1.80 0.68 -7.65
C LEU A 28 -2.69 1.78 -7.06
N GLY A 29 -3.49 2.44 -7.90
CA GLY A 29 -4.28 3.60 -7.51
C GLY A 29 -3.42 4.83 -7.23
N ALA A 30 -2.35 5.01 -8.00
CA ALA A 30 -1.33 6.05 -7.77
C ALA A 30 -1.89 7.49 -7.78
N GLY A 31 -2.97 7.75 -8.53
CA GLY A 31 -3.55 9.08 -8.65
C GLY A 31 -2.53 10.12 -9.15
N MET A 32 -2.28 11.15 -8.35
CA MET A 32 -1.29 12.21 -8.64
C MET A 32 0.02 12.00 -7.85
N ASP A 33 0.38 10.75 -7.54
CA ASP A 33 1.61 10.44 -6.85
C ASP A 33 2.85 10.97 -7.60
N THR A 34 3.87 11.36 -6.84
CA THR A 34 5.11 11.97 -7.38
C THR A 34 6.35 11.16 -7.03
N THR A 35 6.16 9.93 -6.51
CA THR A 35 7.27 9.09 -6.03
C THR A 35 8.28 8.80 -7.13
N PHE A 36 7.83 8.58 -8.38
CA PHE A 36 8.74 8.38 -9.52
C PHE A 36 9.77 9.53 -9.65
N TRP A 37 9.31 10.78 -9.64
CA TRP A 37 10.17 11.95 -9.79
C TRP A 37 11.11 12.12 -8.60
N LYS A 38 10.62 11.90 -7.38
CA LYS A 38 11.45 11.94 -6.17
C LYS A 38 12.56 10.89 -6.21
N LEU A 39 12.24 9.66 -6.59
CA LEU A 39 13.23 8.59 -6.73
C LEU A 39 14.25 8.89 -7.83
N LYS A 40 13.82 9.55 -8.92
CA LYS A 40 14.72 10.02 -9.98
C LYS A 40 15.69 11.09 -9.49
N ASP A 41 15.20 12.08 -8.75
CA ASP A 41 16.03 13.17 -8.22
C ASP A 41 17.03 12.66 -7.16
N GLU A 42 16.69 11.57 -6.46
CA GLU A 42 17.57 10.90 -5.50
C GLU A 42 18.50 9.81 -6.11
N ASP A 43 18.46 9.58 -7.43
CA ASP A 43 19.20 8.51 -8.12
C ASP A 43 18.88 7.09 -7.60
N LEU A 44 17.62 6.85 -7.24
CA LEU A 44 17.09 5.60 -6.68
C LEU A 44 16.02 4.95 -7.57
N LEU A 45 16.07 5.15 -8.88
CA LEU A 45 15.07 4.58 -9.78
C LEU A 45 15.17 3.04 -9.84
N PRO A 46 14.05 2.31 -9.70
CA PRO A 46 14.02 0.88 -9.95
C PRO A 46 14.22 0.60 -11.45
N THR A 47 14.44 -0.67 -11.82
CA THR A 47 14.53 -1.08 -13.23
C THR A 47 13.27 -0.71 -14.01
N LYS A 48 12.08 -0.82 -13.39
CA LYS A 48 10.82 -0.31 -13.93
C LYS A 48 9.93 0.24 -12.82
N TYR A 49 9.28 1.36 -13.09
CA TYR A 49 8.25 1.96 -12.24
C TYR A 49 6.93 1.99 -13.02
N PHE A 50 5.90 1.39 -12.46
CA PHE A 50 4.58 1.31 -13.05
C PHE A 50 3.56 1.98 -12.15
N GLU A 51 2.85 2.93 -12.71
CA GLU A 51 1.62 3.46 -12.11
C GLU A 51 0.45 2.83 -12.84
N VAL A 52 -0.47 2.30 -12.04
CA VAL A 52 -1.76 1.85 -12.53
C VAL A 52 -2.83 2.64 -11.83
N ASP A 53 -3.60 3.34 -12.63
CA ASP A 53 -4.89 3.86 -12.23
C ASP A 53 -5.97 3.11 -13.03
N PHE A 54 -7.16 2.97 -12.43
CA PHE A 54 -8.31 2.18 -12.86
C PHE A 54 -8.02 0.74 -13.39
N PRO A 55 -8.86 -0.27 -13.06
CA PRO A 55 -8.55 -1.70 -13.31
C PRO A 55 -8.24 -2.13 -14.76
N MET A 56 -8.50 -1.28 -15.76
CA MET A 56 -8.49 -1.68 -17.17
C MET A 56 -7.10 -1.80 -17.83
N ILE A 57 -6.00 -1.38 -17.18
CA ILE A 57 -4.67 -1.27 -17.81
C ILE A 57 -3.58 -2.21 -17.23
N VAL A 58 -3.80 -2.86 -16.08
CA VAL A 58 -2.76 -3.64 -15.35
C VAL A 58 -2.21 -4.82 -16.18
N ALA A 59 -3.09 -5.60 -16.80
CA ALA A 59 -2.73 -6.91 -17.37
C ALA A 59 -1.76 -6.83 -18.57
N ARG A 60 -1.69 -5.69 -19.27
CA ARG A 60 -0.83 -5.55 -20.48
C ARG A 60 0.60 -5.11 -20.16
N LYS A 61 0.87 -4.55 -18.98
CA LYS A 61 2.20 -4.00 -18.63
C LYS A 61 3.13 -5.00 -17.92
N LEU A 62 2.62 -6.13 -17.45
CA LEU A 62 3.33 -7.08 -16.56
C LEU A 62 4.05 -8.20 -17.30
N HIS A 63 4.77 -7.87 -18.37
CA HIS A 63 5.43 -8.86 -19.22
C HIS A 63 6.79 -9.37 -18.68
N ASN A 64 7.25 -8.89 -17.52
CA ASN A 64 8.50 -9.33 -16.89
C ASN A 64 8.28 -9.76 -15.43
N ILE A 65 7.76 -10.98 -15.24
CA ILE A 65 7.39 -11.57 -13.95
C ILE A 65 8.59 -11.97 -13.06
N LYS A 66 9.83 -11.89 -13.57
CA LYS A 66 11.02 -12.45 -12.89
C LYS A 66 11.76 -11.50 -11.92
N LEU A 67 11.42 -10.21 -11.89
CA LEU A 67 12.12 -9.26 -11.01
C LEU A 67 11.43 -9.20 -9.63
N PRO A 68 12.19 -9.00 -8.54
CA PRO A 68 11.63 -8.62 -7.26
C PRO A 68 10.69 -7.42 -7.43
N THR A 69 9.46 -7.52 -6.93
CA THR A 69 8.42 -6.51 -7.19
C THR A 69 7.85 -5.95 -5.90
N LEU A 70 7.91 -4.63 -5.75
CA LEU A 70 7.21 -3.90 -4.70
C LEU A 70 5.87 -3.41 -5.21
N LEU A 71 4.79 -3.82 -4.55
CA LEU A 71 3.45 -3.30 -4.79
C LEU A 71 3.08 -2.29 -3.72
N ILE A 72 2.45 -1.20 -4.12
CA ILE A 72 1.99 -0.14 -3.22
C ILE A 72 0.48 0.05 -3.42
N THR A 73 -0.26 0.02 -2.31
CA THR A 73 -1.69 0.34 -2.26
C THR A 73 -1.91 1.38 -1.15
N GLU A 74 -2.00 2.65 -1.52
CA GLU A 74 -2.00 3.77 -0.56
C GLU A 74 -3.37 4.46 -0.52
N CYS A 75 -4.22 4.05 0.43
CA CYS A 75 -5.65 4.36 0.51
C CYS A 75 -6.40 3.89 -0.74
N VAL A 76 -6.29 2.61 -1.10
CA VAL A 76 -6.89 2.07 -2.33
C VAL A 76 -7.81 0.90 -2.05
N LEU A 77 -7.36 -0.10 -1.28
CA LEU A 77 -8.11 -1.33 -1.13
C LEU A 77 -9.43 -1.14 -0.35
N VAL A 78 -9.51 -0.16 0.54
CA VAL A 78 -10.74 0.20 1.25
C VAL A 78 -11.91 0.61 0.33
N TYR A 79 -11.64 1.03 -0.91
CA TYR A 79 -12.68 1.44 -1.87
C TYR A 79 -13.24 0.29 -2.71
N MET A 80 -12.63 -0.89 -2.64
CA MET A 80 -13.12 -2.11 -3.30
C MET A 80 -13.80 -3.02 -2.28
N THR A 81 -14.65 -3.92 -2.75
CA THR A 81 -15.25 -4.91 -1.86
C THR A 81 -14.14 -5.81 -1.26
N PRO A 82 -14.37 -6.40 -0.08
CA PRO A 82 -13.42 -7.34 0.54
C PRO A 82 -12.97 -8.43 -0.43
N GLU A 83 -13.92 -8.99 -1.18
CA GLU A 83 -13.65 -10.01 -2.21
C GLU A 83 -12.74 -9.49 -3.33
N GLN A 84 -13.04 -8.34 -3.91
CA GLN A 84 -12.23 -7.74 -4.98
C GLN A 84 -10.80 -7.46 -4.50
N SER A 85 -10.66 -6.92 -3.31
CA SER A 85 -9.35 -6.62 -2.73
C SER A 85 -8.58 -7.89 -2.39
N ALA A 86 -9.23 -8.94 -1.88
CA ALA A 86 -8.61 -10.23 -1.64
C ALA A 86 -8.14 -10.90 -2.94
N ASN A 87 -8.94 -10.79 -4.02
CA ASN A 87 -8.56 -11.28 -5.34
C ASN A 87 -7.33 -10.54 -5.89
N LEU A 88 -7.24 -9.22 -5.71
CA LEU A 88 -6.07 -8.44 -6.09
C LEU A 88 -4.82 -8.85 -5.29
N LEU A 89 -4.94 -9.01 -3.98
CA LEU A 89 -3.84 -9.45 -3.12
C LEU A 89 -3.35 -10.85 -3.49
N LYS A 90 -4.29 -11.78 -3.74
CA LYS A 90 -4.01 -13.15 -4.17
C LYS A 90 -3.37 -13.21 -5.54
N TRP A 91 -3.86 -12.39 -6.47
CA TRP A 91 -3.25 -12.26 -7.79
C TRP A 91 -1.80 -11.77 -7.66
N ALA A 92 -1.53 -10.75 -6.83
CA ALA A 92 -0.19 -10.24 -6.63
C ALA A 92 0.75 -11.30 -6.05
N ALA A 93 0.34 -12.00 -4.98
CA ALA A 93 1.12 -13.07 -4.37
C ALA A 93 1.44 -14.21 -5.35
N ASN A 94 0.51 -14.56 -6.23
CA ASN A 94 0.72 -15.62 -7.23
C ASN A 94 1.49 -15.15 -8.47
N SER A 95 1.56 -13.84 -8.71
CA SER A 95 2.15 -13.29 -9.93
C SER A 95 3.65 -13.07 -9.81
N PHE A 96 4.21 -13.00 -8.61
CA PHE A 96 5.61 -12.65 -8.39
C PHE A 96 6.26 -13.62 -7.42
N GLU A 97 7.38 -14.23 -7.82
CA GLU A 97 8.13 -15.16 -6.96
C GLU A 97 8.74 -14.45 -5.74
N THR A 98 9.18 -13.20 -5.91
CA THR A 98 9.70 -12.37 -4.83
C THR A 98 8.96 -11.04 -4.83
N ALA A 99 8.16 -10.79 -3.79
CA ALA A 99 7.37 -9.57 -3.71
C ALA A 99 7.31 -9.00 -2.29
N MET A 100 7.06 -7.69 -2.24
CA MET A 100 6.66 -6.97 -1.03
C MET A 100 5.41 -6.15 -1.35
N LEU A 101 4.46 -6.09 -0.42
CA LEU A 101 3.31 -5.20 -0.50
C LEU A 101 3.37 -4.19 0.63
N ILE A 102 3.20 -2.92 0.30
CA ILE A 102 2.90 -1.85 1.25
C ILE A 102 1.43 -1.50 1.12
N ASN A 103 0.66 -1.75 2.16
CA ASN A 103 -0.72 -1.28 2.27
C ASN A 103 -0.82 -0.20 3.35
N TYR A 104 -1.35 0.96 2.99
CA TYR A 104 -1.70 2.03 3.93
C TYR A 104 -3.19 2.33 3.79
N GLU A 105 -3.97 2.14 4.83
CA GLU A 105 -5.40 2.50 4.85
C GLU A 105 -5.90 2.62 6.29
N GLN A 106 -7.22 2.75 6.46
CA GLN A 106 -7.86 2.85 7.76
C GLN A 106 -7.68 1.57 8.60
N VAL A 107 -7.74 1.73 9.92
CA VAL A 107 -7.74 0.64 10.90
C VAL A 107 -8.59 1.06 12.11
N ASN A 108 -9.06 0.10 12.90
CA ASN A 108 -9.91 0.33 14.07
C ASN A 108 -11.25 1.02 13.74
N MET A 109 -11.80 0.76 12.54
CA MET A 109 -13.03 1.42 12.04
C MET A 109 -14.33 1.00 12.75
N GLY A 110 -14.25 0.05 13.69
CA GLY A 110 -15.41 -0.43 14.45
C GLY A 110 -15.82 0.45 15.63
N ASP A 111 -15.00 1.43 16.02
CA ASP A 111 -15.30 2.32 17.15
C ASP A 111 -16.16 3.54 16.75
N ARG A 112 -16.49 4.38 17.73
CA ARG A 112 -17.32 5.58 17.50
C ARG A 112 -16.67 6.56 16.53
N PHE A 113 -15.34 6.70 16.55
CA PHE A 113 -14.63 7.59 15.64
C PHE A 113 -14.69 7.04 14.20
N GLY A 114 -14.50 5.72 14.03
CA GLY A 114 -14.67 5.02 12.77
C GLY A 114 -16.06 5.19 12.17
N GLN A 115 -17.13 5.06 12.98
CA GLN A 115 -18.50 5.29 12.51
C GLN A 115 -18.73 6.72 12.01
N ILE A 116 -18.24 7.72 12.76
CA ILE A 116 -18.31 9.14 12.36
C ILE A 116 -17.53 9.36 11.05
N MET A 117 -16.36 8.73 10.90
CA MET A 117 -15.56 8.81 9.68
C MET A 117 -16.30 8.24 8.47
N ILE A 118 -16.93 7.06 8.60
CA ILE A 118 -17.73 6.44 7.54
C ILE A 118 -18.88 7.36 7.12
N GLU A 119 -19.63 7.90 8.09
CA GLU A 119 -20.75 8.80 7.80
C GLU A 119 -20.28 10.07 7.07
N ASN A 120 -19.17 10.65 7.51
CA ASN A 120 -18.58 11.84 6.89
C ASN A 120 -18.13 11.61 5.44
N LEU A 121 -17.61 10.44 5.11
CA LEU A 121 -17.22 10.09 3.75
C LEU A 121 -18.44 9.82 2.87
N ARG A 122 -19.45 9.11 3.39
CA ARG A 122 -20.72 8.88 2.69
C ARG A 122 -21.43 10.18 2.31
N ARG A 123 -21.43 11.19 3.19
CA ARG A 123 -21.96 12.53 2.89
C ARG A 123 -21.27 13.21 1.70
N ARG A 124 -20.04 12.80 1.38
CA ARG A 124 -19.26 13.25 0.22
C ARG A 124 -19.35 12.30 -0.97
N GLN A 125 -20.35 11.39 -0.98
CA GLN A 125 -20.55 10.40 -2.03
C GLN A 125 -19.34 9.45 -2.20
N CYS A 126 -18.59 9.23 -1.12
CA CYS A 126 -17.45 8.35 -1.07
C CYS A 126 -17.76 7.21 -0.08
N ASP A 127 -18.17 6.06 -0.61
CA ASP A 127 -18.42 4.86 0.21
C ASP A 127 -17.14 4.02 0.36
N LEU A 128 -16.97 3.43 1.53
CA LEU A 128 -15.84 2.56 1.86
C LEU A 128 -16.29 1.10 1.76
N ALA A 129 -16.37 0.59 0.54
CA ALA A 129 -16.87 -0.76 0.25
C ALA A 129 -16.13 -1.87 1.02
N GLY A 130 -14.86 -1.65 1.37
CA GLY A 130 -14.00 -2.61 2.07
C GLY A 130 -13.85 -2.35 3.57
N VAL A 131 -14.63 -1.45 4.17
CA VAL A 131 -14.40 -0.99 5.56
C VAL A 131 -14.41 -2.10 6.61
N GLU A 132 -15.12 -3.20 6.35
CA GLU A 132 -15.14 -4.37 7.24
C GLU A 132 -13.77 -5.03 7.42
N THR A 133 -12.86 -4.87 6.45
CA THR A 133 -11.48 -5.37 6.54
C THR A 133 -10.60 -4.50 7.45
N CYS A 134 -11.01 -3.25 7.72
CA CYS A 134 -10.29 -2.26 8.51
C CYS A 134 -10.59 -2.36 10.03
N LYS A 135 -10.85 -3.58 10.54
CA LYS A 135 -11.28 -3.82 11.93
C LYS A 135 -10.16 -3.61 12.94
N SER A 136 -8.95 -4.13 12.67
CA SER A 136 -7.80 -4.03 13.56
C SER A 136 -6.49 -4.26 12.79
N LEU A 137 -5.34 -4.01 13.44
CA LEU A 137 -4.04 -4.37 12.85
C LEU A 137 -3.93 -5.89 12.61
N GLU A 138 -4.54 -6.70 13.48
CA GLU A 138 -4.58 -8.16 13.31
C GLU A 138 -5.40 -8.56 12.07
N SER A 139 -6.57 -7.95 11.84
CA SER A 139 -7.37 -8.28 10.65
C SER A 139 -6.65 -7.88 9.36
N GLN A 140 -5.88 -6.78 9.38
CA GLN A 140 -5.07 -6.36 8.23
C GLN A 140 -3.94 -7.34 7.94
N LYS A 141 -3.24 -7.85 8.97
CA LYS A 141 -2.21 -8.88 8.80
C LYS A 141 -2.81 -10.19 8.30
N GLU A 142 -3.88 -10.66 8.94
CA GLU A 142 -4.55 -11.92 8.59
C GLU A 142 -5.02 -11.91 7.13
N ARG A 143 -5.57 -10.79 6.66
CA ARG A 143 -5.96 -10.62 5.24
C ARG A 143 -4.81 -10.84 4.26
N LEU A 144 -3.58 -10.40 4.58
CA LEU A 144 -2.41 -10.65 3.74
C LEU A 144 -2.01 -12.13 3.78
N LEU A 145 -1.91 -12.69 4.99
CA LEU A 145 -1.51 -14.09 5.18
C LEU A 145 -2.47 -15.06 4.47
N LEU A 146 -3.78 -14.83 4.56
CA LEU A 146 -4.81 -15.64 3.91
C LEU A 146 -4.81 -15.54 2.39
N THR A 147 -4.18 -14.51 1.81
CA THR A 147 -4.12 -14.29 0.36
C THR A 147 -2.79 -14.73 -0.26
N GLY A 148 -1.96 -15.47 0.48
CA GLY A 148 -0.74 -16.10 -0.04
C GLY A 148 0.56 -15.37 0.29
N TRP A 149 0.52 -14.34 1.14
CA TRP A 149 1.72 -13.67 1.63
C TRP A 149 2.34 -14.44 2.79
N GLU A 150 3.66 -14.64 2.77
CA GLU A 150 4.36 -15.45 3.78
C GLU A 150 4.48 -14.76 5.15
N THR A 151 4.64 -13.44 5.15
CA THR A 151 4.81 -12.64 6.36
C THR A 151 3.97 -11.37 6.28
N ALA A 152 3.51 -10.90 7.43
CA ALA A 152 2.74 -9.66 7.55
C ALA A 152 3.11 -8.91 8.83
N SER A 153 3.35 -7.61 8.69
CA SER A 153 3.60 -6.68 9.80
C SER A 153 2.71 -5.46 9.63
N ALA A 154 2.19 -4.93 10.74
CA ALA A 154 1.34 -3.76 10.73
C ALA A 154 1.60 -2.94 12.00
N VAL A 155 1.61 -1.62 11.83
CA VAL A 155 1.65 -0.62 12.91
C VAL A 155 0.60 0.43 12.61
N ASP A 156 0.01 1.02 13.65
CA ASP A 156 -0.83 2.19 13.43
C ASP A 156 0.03 3.45 13.26
N MET A 157 -0.60 4.51 12.74
CA MET A 157 0.10 5.75 12.42
C MET A 157 0.56 6.53 13.64
N MET A 158 -0.06 6.29 14.81
CA MET A 158 0.36 6.93 16.06
C MET A 158 1.63 6.27 16.58
N GLU A 159 1.71 4.94 16.53
CA GLU A 159 2.90 4.18 16.85
C GLU A 159 4.06 4.56 15.90
N LEU A 160 3.81 4.63 14.59
CA LEU A 160 4.81 5.09 13.63
C LEU A 160 5.30 6.52 13.95
N TYR A 161 4.38 7.44 14.21
CA TYR A 161 4.71 8.83 14.55
C TYR A 161 5.60 8.92 15.80
N SER A 162 5.30 8.10 16.82
CA SER A 162 6.09 8.05 18.07
C SER A 162 7.54 7.57 17.87
N LYS A 163 7.81 6.89 16.75
CA LYS A 163 9.11 6.31 16.39
C LYS A 163 9.89 7.16 15.39
N LEU A 164 9.35 8.31 14.94
CA LEU A 164 10.07 9.20 14.04
C LEU A 164 11.36 9.75 14.68
N PRO A 165 12.44 9.98 13.91
CA PRO A 165 13.64 10.63 14.43
C PRO A 165 13.29 11.99 15.05
N ARG A 166 13.82 12.28 16.24
CA ARG A 166 13.50 13.53 16.98
C ARG A 166 13.73 14.81 16.18
N ALA A 167 14.65 14.79 15.22
CA ALA A 167 14.92 15.92 14.33
C ALA A 167 13.79 16.22 13.33
N GLU A 168 12.90 15.26 13.05
CA GLU A 168 11.78 15.40 12.12
C GLU A 168 10.43 15.69 12.81
N VAL A 169 10.40 15.75 14.16
CA VAL A 169 9.17 15.89 14.96
C VAL A 169 8.91 17.34 15.41
N ASN A 170 9.83 18.27 15.12
CA ASN A 170 9.75 19.69 15.50
C ASN A 170 9.41 20.61 14.34
#